data_AF-A0A8T7KEQ1-F1
#
_entry.id   AF-A0A8T7KEQ1-F1
#
_cell.length_a   1.000
_cell.length_b   1.000
_cell.length_c   1.000
_cell.angle_alpha   90.00
_cell.angle_beta   90.00
_cell.angle_gamma   90.00
#
_symmetry.space_group_name_H-M   'P 1'
#
loop_
_entity.id
_entity.type
_entity.pdbx_description
1 polymer ?
#
loop_
_entity_poly.entity_id
_entity_poly.type
_entity_poly.pdbx_seq_one_letter_code
_entity_poly.pdbx_strand_id
1 'polypeptide(L)'
;MVNQKKSKVIEKGRLTELLDKLTQGYHLIAPVQAKDVSFRRVESGSEVTLDYINSVLSPKNAFFSQTETLFRFFRDDNRGFQIEPCVEADREQVIFGIRPCDARSLRLMDMVFNGQYRDSYYLDKREKTTLIGLACFEPDETCFCPTFGIDPASGEDVDILFSDIGDRYLVEASTEKGAALLDKFAGFFVEPRGDEEQLRKARKAGLARMKKLDVSAIADKMAPLYGGDYWDSIGLKCLGCGICTYLCPTCHCFDIGDVNLDEGGGRFRCWDSCMFPEFTLMASGENPRPNRKTRIQQRFFHKLKYFYDRNGELACVGCGRCIRYCPVNIDISQIIEEVASGKAGND
;
A
#
# COMPACT_ATOMS: atom_id res chain seq x y z
N MET A 1 16.79 -0.74 -24.42
CA MET A 1 16.01 -1.69 -25.24
C MET A 1 14.59 -1.63 -24.75
N VAL A 2 13.64 -1.19 -25.58
CA VAL A 2 12.21 -1.21 -25.23
C VAL A 2 11.80 -2.68 -25.34
N ASN A 3 11.72 -3.39 -24.21
CA ASN A 3 11.07 -4.69 -24.18
C ASN A 3 9.66 -4.48 -24.74
N GLN A 4 9.34 -5.10 -25.88
CA GLN A 4 7.97 -5.12 -26.39
C GLN A 4 7.10 -5.71 -25.30
N LYS A 5 6.29 -4.88 -24.64
CA LYS A 5 5.31 -5.34 -23.67
C LYS A 5 4.35 -6.26 -24.40
N LYS A 6 4.18 -7.47 -23.89
CA LYS A 6 3.18 -8.40 -24.41
C LYS A 6 1.80 -7.87 -24.03
N SER A 7 1.10 -7.33 -25.02
CA SER A 7 -0.24 -6.81 -24.87
C SER A 7 -1.28 -7.81 -25.38
N LYS A 8 -2.38 -7.89 -24.66
CA LYS A 8 -3.52 -8.78 -24.91
C LYS A 8 -4.81 -8.08 -24.54
N VAL A 9 -5.94 -8.67 -24.90
CA VAL A 9 -7.27 -8.19 -24.52
C VAL A 9 -8.09 -9.32 -23.92
N ILE A 10 -8.88 -9.01 -22.89
CA ILE A 10 -9.88 -9.90 -22.31
C ILE A 10 -11.24 -9.21 -22.26
N GLU A 11 -12.27 -9.91 -22.73
CA GLU A 11 -13.66 -9.46 -22.63
C GLU A 11 -14.13 -9.52 -21.17
N LYS A 12 -14.84 -8.49 -20.69
CA LYS A 12 -15.31 -8.42 -19.29
C LYS A 12 -16.09 -9.66 -18.86
N GLY A 13 -16.89 -10.22 -19.76
CA GLY A 13 -17.68 -11.44 -19.51
C GLY A 13 -16.85 -12.71 -19.26
N ARG A 14 -15.57 -12.73 -19.61
CA ARG A 14 -14.66 -13.86 -19.37
C ARG A 14 -13.82 -13.69 -18.10
N LEU A 15 -13.90 -12.53 -17.44
CA LEU A 15 -13.05 -12.23 -16.30
C LEU A 15 -13.36 -13.12 -15.10
N THR A 16 -14.63 -13.35 -14.80
CA THR A 16 -15.05 -14.23 -13.68
C THR A 16 -14.47 -15.63 -13.85
N GLU A 17 -14.56 -16.19 -15.07
CA GLU A 17 -14.01 -17.51 -15.39
C GLU A 17 -12.47 -17.55 -15.25
N LEU A 18 -11.76 -16.50 -15.68
CA LEU A 18 -10.31 -16.39 -15.45
C LEU A 18 -9.98 -16.38 -13.95
N LEU A 19 -10.73 -15.61 -13.15
CA LEU A 19 -10.51 -15.52 -11.71
C LEU A 19 -10.81 -16.85 -11.00
N ASP A 20 -11.86 -17.57 -11.40
CA ASP A 20 -12.14 -18.92 -10.91
C ASP A 20 -11.02 -19.91 -11.26
N LYS A 21 -10.36 -19.76 -12.41
CA LYS A 21 -9.18 -20.56 -12.75
C LYS A 21 -7.96 -20.18 -11.93
N LEU A 22 -7.81 -18.91 -11.54
CA LEU A 22 -6.73 -18.46 -10.67
C LEU A 22 -6.87 -19.03 -9.26
N THR A 23 -8.08 -19.11 -8.68
CA THR A 23 -8.29 -19.67 -7.32
C THR A 23 -7.90 -21.16 -7.23
N GLN A 24 -8.02 -21.90 -8.34
CA GLN A 24 -7.59 -23.31 -8.41
C GLN A 24 -6.07 -23.48 -8.28
N GLY A 25 -5.29 -22.50 -8.75
CA GLY A 25 -3.82 -22.55 -8.76
C GLY A 25 -3.14 -21.76 -7.64
N TYR A 26 -3.74 -20.66 -7.20
CA TYR A 26 -3.12 -19.63 -6.38
C TYR A 26 -4.00 -19.24 -5.19
N HIS A 27 -3.40 -18.67 -4.16
CA HIS A 27 -4.16 -17.85 -3.21
C HIS A 27 -4.50 -16.50 -3.85
N LEU A 28 -5.71 -16.39 -4.39
CA LEU A 28 -6.21 -15.17 -5.00
C LEU A 28 -6.70 -14.21 -3.91
N ILE A 29 -6.09 -13.03 -3.87
CA ILE A 29 -6.51 -11.90 -3.06
C ILE A 29 -7.05 -10.82 -4.01
N ALA A 30 -8.27 -10.38 -3.80
CA ALA A 30 -8.95 -9.46 -4.69
C ALA A 30 -9.84 -8.47 -3.92
N PRO A 31 -10.21 -7.33 -4.52
CA PRO A 31 -11.19 -6.42 -3.95
C PRO A 31 -12.55 -7.10 -3.82
N VAL A 32 -13.12 -7.07 -2.61
CA VAL A 32 -14.47 -7.59 -2.30
C VAL A 32 -15.31 -6.48 -1.72
N GLN A 33 -16.55 -6.35 -2.18
CA GLN A 33 -17.53 -5.44 -1.61
C GLN A 33 -18.18 -6.09 -0.38
N ALA A 34 -17.94 -5.51 0.80
CA ALA A 34 -18.70 -5.80 2.02
C ALA A 34 -19.44 -4.52 2.46
N LYS A 35 -19.24 -4.07 3.70
CA LYS A 35 -19.62 -2.70 4.10
C LYS A 35 -18.84 -1.66 3.29
N ASP A 36 -17.55 -1.93 3.09
CA ASP A 36 -16.62 -1.15 2.28
C ASP A 36 -15.77 -2.11 1.42
N VAL A 37 -15.11 -1.57 0.39
CA VAL A 37 -14.19 -2.37 -0.44
C VAL A 37 -12.89 -2.66 0.31
N SER A 38 -12.54 -3.94 0.40
CA SER A 38 -11.29 -4.41 1.02
C SER A 38 -10.70 -5.58 0.24
N PHE A 39 -9.37 -5.72 0.27
CA PHE A 39 -8.69 -6.84 -0.34
C PHE A 39 -8.75 -8.04 0.59
N ARG A 40 -9.33 -9.15 0.10
CA ARG A 40 -9.50 -10.40 0.86
C ARG A 40 -9.15 -11.58 -0.02
N ARG A 41 -8.84 -12.70 0.61
CA ARG A 41 -8.80 -13.98 -0.08
C ARG A 41 -10.20 -14.29 -0.62
N VAL A 42 -10.28 -14.68 -1.88
CA VAL A 42 -11.51 -15.09 -2.56
C VAL A 42 -11.38 -16.53 -3.02
N GLU A 43 -12.49 -17.25 -3.04
CA GLU A 43 -12.55 -18.64 -3.51
C GLU A 43 -13.27 -18.73 -4.87
N SER A 44 -14.03 -17.70 -5.26
CA SER A 44 -14.60 -17.53 -6.60
C SER A 44 -14.43 -16.10 -7.16
N GLY A 45 -14.31 -16.01 -8.48
CA GLY A 45 -14.32 -14.77 -9.24
C GLY A 45 -15.59 -13.94 -9.06
N SER A 46 -16.73 -14.56 -8.70
CA SER A 46 -17.97 -13.83 -8.46
C SER A 46 -17.95 -12.97 -7.19
N GLU A 47 -17.01 -13.21 -6.28
CA GLU A 47 -16.82 -12.40 -5.06
C GLU A 47 -16.10 -11.06 -5.35
N VAL A 48 -15.45 -10.95 -6.52
CA VAL A 48 -14.59 -9.83 -6.86
C VAL A 48 -15.41 -8.64 -7.35
N THR A 49 -15.16 -7.46 -6.79
CA THR A 49 -15.72 -6.19 -7.27
C THR A 49 -14.67 -5.35 -7.99
N LEU A 50 -15.03 -4.83 -9.16
CA LEU A 50 -14.18 -3.89 -9.91
C LEU A 50 -14.74 -2.47 -9.94
N ASP A 51 -15.95 -2.27 -9.42
CA ASP A 51 -16.58 -0.96 -9.29
C ASP A 51 -16.16 -0.30 -7.97
N TYR A 52 -14.94 0.23 -7.96
CA TYR A 52 -14.40 0.95 -6.81
C TYR A 52 -13.26 1.87 -7.24
N ILE A 53 -13.10 3.00 -6.55
CA ILE A 53 -11.94 3.88 -6.79
C ILE A 53 -10.72 3.30 -6.08
N ASN A 54 -10.81 3.19 -4.76
CA ASN A 54 -9.77 2.61 -3.93
C ASN A 54 -10.37 1.89 -2.72
N SER A 55 -9.72 0.83 -2.25
CA SER A 55 -10.14 0.11 -1.05
C SER A 55 -9.92 0.97 0.21
N VAL A 56 -10.70 0.78 1.27
CA VAL A 56 -10.49 1.53 2.53
C VAL A 56 -9.14 1.16 3.13
N LEU A 57 -8.92 -0.14 3.35
CA LEU A 57 -7.63 -0.68 3.74
C LEU A 57 -6.84 -1.03 2.49
N SER A 58 -5.58 -0.58 2.42
CA SER A 58 -4.73 -0.94 1.30
C SER A 58 -4.39 -2.44 1.30
N PRO A 59 -3.93 -3.00 0.17
CA PRO A 59 -3.49 -4.38 0.07
C PRO A 59 -2.27 -4.75 0.94
N LYS A 60 -1.68 -3.81 1.70
CA LYS A 60 -0.48 -4.07 2.51
C LYS A 60 -0.67 -5.21 3.51
N ASN A 61 -1.90 -5.45 3.96
CA ASN A 61 -2.25 -6.54 4.90
C ASN A 61 -1.93 -7.94 4.35
N ALA A 62 -1.84 -8.10 3.02
CA ALA A 62 -1.44 -9.35 2.38
C ALA A 62 0.04 -9.70 2.64
N PHE A 63 0.88 -8.70 2.95
CA PHE A 63 2.32 -8.86 3.15
C PHE A 63 2.75 -8.55 4.58
N PHE A 64 2.08 -7.57 5.19
CA PHE A 64 2.32 -7.10 6.55
C PHE A 64 1.00 -7.14 7.29
N SER A 65 0.68 -8.31 7.85
CA SER A 65 -0.63 -8.56 8.43
C SER A 65 -0.85 -7.73 9.70
N GLN A 66 -2.10 -7.35 9.98
CA GLN A 66 -2.46 -6.57 11.18
C GLN A 66 -2.02 -7.23 12.48
N THR A 67 -2.01 -8.57 12.49
CA THR A 67 -1.42 -9.38 13.55
C THR A 67 -0.80 -10.59 12.88
N GLU A 68 0.45 -10.87 13.20
CA GLU A 68 1.21 -11.96 12.61
C GLU A 68 2.02 -12.65 13.70
N THR A 69 1.79 -13.95 13.89
CA THR A 69 2.62 -14.75 14.80
C THR A 69 3.97 -14.97 14.15
N LEU A 70 5.05 -14.60 14.84
CA LEU A 70 6.42 -14.76 14.36
C LEU A 70 6.90 -16.18 14.66
N PHE A 71 6.77 -16.59 15.92
CA PHE A 71 7.10 -17.94 16.33
C PHE A 71 6.22 -18.38 17.50
N ARG A 72 6.03 -19.69 17.61
CA ARG A 72 5.46 -20.34 18.77
C ARG A 72 6.56 -20.96 19.61
N PHE A 73 6.36 -21.00 20.92
CA PHE A 73 7.22 -21.74 21.84
C PHE A 73 6.35 -22.69 22.65
N PHE A 74 6.83 -23.90 22.90
CA PHE A 74 6.10 -24.90 23.65
C PHE A 74 7.06 -25.86 24.34
N ARG A 75 6.57 -26.60 25.33
CA ARG A 75 7.36 -27.64 25.99
C ARG A 75 7.08 -28.98 25.32
N ASP A 76 8.12 -29.60 24.79
CA ASP A 76 8.10 -30.97 24.31
C ASP A 76 8.63 -31.89 25.41
N ASP A 77 7.90 -32.95 25.73
CA ASP A 77 8.23 -33.85 26.85
C ASP A 77 9.61 -34.51 26.70
N ASN A 78 10.09 -34.71 25.47
CA ASN A 78 11.35 -35.39 25.18
C ASN A 78 12.49 -34.42 24.86
N ARG A 79 12.18 -33.26 24.28
CA ARG A 79 13.16 -32.29 23.75
C ARG A 79 13.25 -31.00 24.58
N GLY A 80 12.42 -30.85 25.61
CA GLY A 80 12.35 -29.63 26.41
C GLY A 80 11.69 -28.48 25.65
N PHE A 81 12.05 -27.24 25.96
CA PHE A 81 11.48 -26.07 25.29
C PHE A 81 11.88 -26.02 23.80
N GLN A 82 10.87 -25.92 22.93
CA GLN A 82 11.00 -25.79 21.49
C GLN A 82 10.51 -24.42 21.04
N ILE A 83 11.09 -23.92 19.95
CA ILE A 83 10.64 -22.73 19.24
C ILE A 83 10.41 -23.10 17.79
N GLU A 84 9.23 -22.79 17.26
CA GLU A 84 8.84 -23.07 15.88
C GLU A 84 8.46 -21.76 15.19
N PRO A 85 9.18 -21.36 14.11
CA PRO A 85 8.78 -20.22 13.30
C PRO A 85 7.42 -20.46 12.64
N CYS A 86 6.57 -19.45 12.60
CA CYS A 86 5.34 -19.50 11.83
C CYS A 86 5.61 -18.99 10.41
N VAL A 87 5.77 -19.92 9.46
CA VAL A 87 5.91 -19.59 8.04
C VAL A 87 4.55 -19.73 7.37
N GLU A 88 3.90 -18.62 7.04
CA GLU A 88 2.53 -18.63 6.47
C GLU A 88 2.50 -18.88 4.96
N ALA A 89 3.59 -18.66 4.23
CA ALA A 89 3.57 -18.70 2.76
C ALA A 89 3.86 -20.12 2.23
N ASP A 90 2.91 -21.04 2.39
CA ASP A 90 2.99 -22.41 1.84
C ASP A 90 2.67 -22.49 0.34
N ARG A 91 1.99 -21.46 -0.23
CA ARG A 91 1.55 -21.43 -1.63
C ARG A 91 1.74 -20.06 -2.30
N GLU A 92 1.89 -20.07 -3.63
CA GLU A 92 1.97 -18.85 -4.44
C GLU A 92 0.68 -18.02 -4.35
N GLN A 93 0.84 -16.69 -4.32
CA GLN A 93 -0.26 -15.74 -4.16
C GLN A 93 -0.44 -14.88 -5.42
N VAL A 94 -1.66 -14.45 -5.69
CA VAL A 94 -1.97 -13.48 -6.74
C VAL A 94 -2.81 -12.38 -6.11
N ILE A 95 -2.37 -11.13 -6.19
CA ILE A 95 -3.22 -9.97 -5.86
C ILE A 95 -3.79 -9.43 -7.16
N PHE A 96 -5.10 -9.49 -7.32
CA PHE A 96 -5.82 -8.96 -8.47
C PHE A 96 -6.49 -7.63 -8.14
N GLY A 97 -6.41 -6.68 -9.08
CA GLY A 97 -7.08 -5.39 -9.00
C GLY A 97 -6.29 -4.30 -8.26
N ILE A 98 -5.04 -4.53 -7.83
CA ILE A 98 -4.27 -3.53 -7.06
C ILE A 98 -4.10 -2.22 -7.86
N ARG A 99 -4.32 -1.07 -7.22
CA ARG A 99 -4.09 0.23 -7.87
C ARG A 99 -2.59 0.51 -8.01
N PRO A 100 -2.11 1.17 -9.09
CA PRO A 100 -0.68 1.46 -9.24
C PRO A 100 -0.07 2.26 -8.08
N CYS A 101 -0.83 3.14 -7.42
CA CYS A 101 -0.35 3.83 -6.22
C CYS A 101 -0.15 2.89 -5.02
N ASP A 102 -0.99 1.87 -4.86
CA ASP A 102 -0.78 0.82 -3.85
C ASP A 102 0.37 -0.10 -4.24
N ALA A 103 0.54 -0.42 -5.53
CA ALA A 103 1.68 -1.20 -6.00
C ALA A 103 3.01 -0.47 -5.73
N ARG A 104 3.11 0.84 -6.04
CA ARG A 104 4.26 1.68 -5.68
C ARG A 104 4.53 1.67 -4.18
N SER A 105 3.48 1.62 -3.35
CA SER A 105 3.67 1.57 -1.90
C SER A 105 4.42 0.33 -1.43
N LEU A 106 4.25 -0.81 -2.12
CA LEU A 106 4.95 -2.04 -1.80
C LEU A 106 6.44 -1.89 -2.09
N ARG A 107 6.83 -1.25 -3.20
CA ARG A 107 8.24 -0.92 -3.47
C ARG A 107 8.87 -0.06 -2.36
N LEU A 108 8.11 0.89 -1.80
CA LEU A 108 8.57 1.69 -0.66
C LEU A 108 8.64 0.86 0.64
N MET A 109 7.70 -0.06 0.86
CA MET A 109 7.77 -1.01 1.97
C MET A 109 8.96 -1.97 1.83
N ASP A 110 9.30 -2.39 0.62
CA ASP A 110 10.44 -3.26 0.34
C ASP A 110 11.75 -2.61 0.83
N MET A 111 11.90 -1.28 0.72
CA MET A 111 13.07 -0.55 1.28
C MET A 111 13.16 -0.63 2.81
N VAL A 112 12.03 -0.80 3.50
CA VAL A 112 11.97 -0.94 4.96
C VAL A 112 12.29 -2.37 5.37
N PHE A 113 11.59 -3.34 4.77
CA PHE A 113 11.65 -4.75 5.16
C PHE A 113 12.86 -5.50 4.56
N ASN A 114 13.50 -4.94 3.52
CA ASN A 114 14.75 -5.40 2.94
C ASN A 114 15.91 -4.41 3.20
N GLY A 115 15.85 -3.68 4.32
CA GLY A 115 16.88 -2.74 4.73
C GLY A 115 18.09 -3.42 5.37
N GLN A 116 18.56 -2.89 6.50
CA GLN A 116 19.70 -3.46 7.23
C GLN A 116 19.47 -4.92 7.67
N TYR A 117 18.23 -5.24 8.05
CA TYR A 117 17.82 -6.58 8.42
C TYR A 117 16.69 -7.03 7.49
N ARG A 118 16.84 -8.24 6.96
CA ARG A 118 15.87 -8.86 6.07
C ARG A 118 14.72 -9.43 6.91
N ASP A 119 13.50 -8.93 6.68
CA ASP A 119 12.28 -9.46 7.28
C ASP A 119 11.72 -10.60 6.42
N SER A 120 12.01 -11.85 6.81
CA SER A 120 11.57 -13.04 6.06
C SER A 120 10.05 -13.18 6.00
N TYR A 121 9.33 -12.78 7.06
CA TYR A 121 7.88 -12.88 7.12
C TYR A 121 7.19 -12.03 6.04
N TYR A 122 7.71 -10.83 5.80
CA TYR A 122 7.23 -9.96 4.71
C TYR A 122 7.78 -10.39 3.35
N LEU A 123 9.09 -10.61 3.23
CA LEU A 123 9.73 -10.78 1.93
C LEU A 123 9.39 -12.11 1.25
N ASP A 124 9.19 -13.19 2.02
CA ASP A 124 8.80 -14.47 1.43
C ASP A 124 7.38 -14.38 0.83
N LYS A 125 6.45 -13.67 1.48
CA LYS A 125 5.14 -13.33 0.91
C LYS A 125 5.28 -12.47 -0.34
N ARG A 126 6.13 -11.44 -0.28
CA ARG A 126 6.38 -10.50 -1.38
C ARG A 126 6.92 -11.18 -2.65
N GLU A 127 7.86 -12.12 -2.50
CA GLU A 127 8.49 -12.87 -3.60
C GLU A 127 7.50 -13.87 -4.24
N LYS A 128 6.70 -14.56 -3.41
CA LYS A 128 5.69 -15.54 -3.85
C LYS A 128 4.41 -14.91 -4.41
N THR A 129 4.28 -13.58 -4.36
CA THR A 129 3.07 -12.88 -4.84
C THR A 129 3.24 -12.32 -6.25
N THR A 130 2.27 -12.59 -7.12
CA THR A 130 2.13 -11.91 -8.42
C THR A 130 1.14 -10.75 -8.30
N LEU A 131 1.49 -9.58 -8.82
CA LEU A 131 0.64 -8.38 -8.78
C LEU A 131 -0.04 -8.16 -10.14
N ILE A 132 -1.37 -8.26 -10.16
CA ILE A 132 -2.20 -7.87 -11.29
C ILE A 132 -2.89 -6.55 -10.95
N GLY A 133 -2.38 -5.47 -11.54
CA GLY A 133 -2.88 -4.12 -11.31
C GLY A 133 -4.11 -3.77 -12.13
N LEU A 134 -4.89 -2.80 -11.64
CA LEU A 134 -6.01 -2.20 -12.36
C LEU A 134 -5.76 -0.69 -12.51
N ALA A 135 -5.60 -0.23 -13.75
CA ALA A 135 -5.42 1.17 -14.08
C ALA A 135 -6.59 2.02 -13.55
N CYS A 136 -6.27 3.22 -13.08
CA CYS A 136 -7.24 4.14 -12.49
C CYS A 136 -7.42 5.36 -13.41
N PHE A 137 -8.55 5.41 -14.10
CA PHE A 137 -8.93 6.56 -14.94
C PHE A 137 -9.86 7.55 -14.25
N GLU A 138 -10.46 7.14 -13.13
CA GLU A 138 -11.39 7.95 -12.34
C GLU A 138 -10.89 8.09 -10.90
N PRO A 139 -9.85 8.93 -10.68
CA PRO A 139 -9.34 9.17 -9.34
C PRO A 139 -10.35 9.94 -8.49
N ASP A 140 -10.30 9.72 -7.18
CA ASP A 140 -11.05 10.49 -6.19
C ASP A 140 -10.52 11.95 -6.11
N GLU A 141 -11.33 12.88 -5.64
CA GLU A 141 -10.91 14.29 -5.45
C GLU A 141 -9.71 14.44 -4.49
N THR A 142 -9.54 13.48 -3.58
CA THR A 142 -8.42 13.44 -2.63
C THR A 142 -7.14 12.82 -3.21
N CYS A 143 -7.16 12.33 -4.44
CA CYS A 143 -6.02 11.65 -5.07
C CYS A 143 -5.10 12.65 -5.81
N PHE A 144 -3.80 12.43 -5.66
CA PHE A 144 -2.74 13.28 -6.23
C PHE A 144 -1.46 12.48 -6.50
N CYS A 145 -1.58 11.18 -6.81
CA CYS A 145 -0.44 10.28 -7.03
C CYS A 145 0.59 10.74 -8.09
N PRO A 146 0.26 11.53 -9.15
CA PRO A 146 1.27 12.03 -10.08
C PRO A 146 2.28 12.99 -9.42
N THR A 147 1.92 13.60 -8.29
CA THR A 147 2.84 14.42 -7.48
C THR A 147 4.07 13.62 -7.04
N PHE A 148 3.92 12.31 -6.84
CA PHE A 148 5.00 11.42 -6.44
C PHE A 148 5.55 10.58 -7.61
N GLY A 149 5.38 11.08 -8.85
CA GLY A 149 5.85 10.40 -10.06
C GLY A 149 5.07 9.13 -10.43
N ILE A 150 3.90 8.90 -9.83
CA ILE A 150 3.09 7.70 -10.08
C ILE A 150 2.08 8.00 -11.16
N ASP A 151 2.18 7.25 -12.26
CA ASP A 151 1.16 7.23 -13.29
C ASP A 151 0.09 6.18 -12.98
N PRO A 152 -1.20 6.58 -12.79
CA PRO A 152 -2.27 5.65 -12.41
C PRO A 152 -2.64 4.64 -13.50
N ALA A 153 -2.04 4.72 -14.69
CA ALA A 153 -2.23 3.79 -15.79
C ALA A 153 -0.89 3.19 -16.28
N SER A 154 0.14 3.20 -15.43
CA SER A 154 1.42 2.54 -15.70
C SER A 154 1.50 1.17 -15.04
N GLY A 155 2.13 0.22 -15.74
CA GLY A 155 2.44 -1.11 -15.23
C GLY A 155 3.79 -1.19 -14.51
N GLU A 156 4.46 -0.07 -14.22
CA GLU A 156 5.84 -0.05 -13.68
C GLU A 156 6.04 -0.86 -12.39
N ASP A 157 5.05 -0.88 -11.48
CA ASP A 157 5.15 -1.53 -10.17
C ASP A 157 4.30 -2.81 -10.06
N VAL A 158 3.78 -3.34 -11.17
CA VAL A 158 2.97 -4.57 -11.21
C VAL A 158 3.50 -5.56 -12.23
N ASP A 159 3.11 -6.83 -12.12
CA ASP A 159 3.51 -7.86 -13.09
C ASP A 159 2.64 -7.80 -14.35
N ILE A 160 1.35 -7.52 -14.18
CA ILE A 160 0.36 -7.36 -15.26
C ILE A 160 -0.49 -6.13 -14.95
N LEU A 161 -0.77 -5.29 -15.94
CA LEU A 161 -1.72 -4.18 -15.81
C LEU A 161 -2.98 -4.44 -16.64
N PHE A 162 -4.15 -4.34 -16.01
CA PHE A 162 -5.45 -4.30 -16.65
C PHE A 162 -5.90 -2.85 -16.79
N SER A 163 -6.28 -2.46 -18.01
CA SER A 163 -6.76 -1.13 -18.33
C SER A 163 -8.16 -1.21 -18.93
N ASP A 164 -9.14 -0.62 -18.25
CA ASP A 164 -10.53 -0.58 -18.73
C ASP A 164 -10.66 0.28 -20.00
N ILE A 165 -11.18 -0.35 -21.05
CA ILE A 165 -11.43 0.28 -22.36
C ILE A 165 -12.89 0.05 -22.79
N GLY A 166 -13.82 0.02 -21.84
CA GLY A 166 -15.25 -0.13 -22.10
C GLY A 166 -15.71 -1.56 -21.89
N ASP A 167 -16.01 -2.30 -22.95
CA ASP A 167 -16.54 -3.67 -22.84
C ASP A 167 -15.47 -4.72 -22.51
N ARG A 168 -14.19 -4.33 -22.56
CA ARG A 168 -13.02 -5.19 -22.41
C ARG A 168 -11.90 -4.51 -21.62
N TYR A 169 -10.91 -5.30 -21.24
CA TYR A 169 -9.66 -4.81 -20.66
C TYR A 169 -8.50 -5.01 -21.62
N LEU A 170 -7.68 -3.98 -21.81
CA LEU A 170 -6.32 -4.13 -22.33
C LEU A 170 -5.45 -4.68 -21.19
N VAL A 171 -4.67 -5.71 -21.48
CA VAL A 171 -3.85 -6.44 -20.52
C VAL A 171 -2.40 -6.40 -20.98
N GLU A 172 -1.54 -5.80 -20.18
CA GLU A 172 -0.12 -5.65 -20.51
C GLU A 172 0.76 -6.35 -19.48
N ALA A 173 1.58 -7.31 -19.91
CA ALA A 173 2.64 -7.84 -19.06
C ALA A 173 3.77 -6.81 -18.92
N SER A 174 4.17 -6.55 -17.68
CA SER A 174 5.25 -5.62 -17.34
C SER A 174 6.51 -6.34 -16.82
N THR A 175 6.38 -7.61 -16.40
CA THR A 175 7.49 -8.47 -15.97
C THR A 175 7.45 -9.84 -16.66
N GLU A 176 8.55 -10.59 -16.59
CA GLU A 176 8.60 -11.99 -17.05
C GLU A 176 7.61 -12.88 -16.29
N LYS A 177 7.46 -12.64 -14.98
CA LYS A 177 6.45 -13.31 -14.12
C LYS A 177 5.03 -13.07 -14.64
N GLY A 178 4.73 -11.83 -15.03
CA GLY A 178 3.46 -11.47 -15.65
C GLY A 178 3.26 -12.12 -17.03
N ALA A 179 4.28 -12.10 -17.88
CA ALA A 179 4.23 -12.73 -19.19
C ALA A 179 3.96 -14.25 -19.10
N ALA A 180 4.64 -14.95 -18.19
CA ALA A 180 4.44 -16.37 -17.93
C ALA A 180 3.01 -16.69 -17.45
N LEU A 181 2.44 -15.83 -16.58
CA LEU A 181 1.05 -16.00 -16.14
C LEU A 181 0.06 -15.79 -17.29
N LEU A 182 0.28 -14.79 -18.15
CA LEU A 182 -0.56 -14.60 -19.34
C LEU A 182 -0.50 -15.79 -20.31
N ASP A 183 0.68 -16.40 -20.49
CA ASP A 183 0.84 -17.60 -21.31
C ASP A 183 0.11 -18.82 -20.74
N LYS A 184 0.21 -19.02 -19.42
CA LYS A 184 -0.50 -20.09 -18.73
C LYS A 184 -2.03 -20.03 -18.92
N PHE A 185 -2.57 -18.82 -19.05
CA PHE A 185 -4.00 -18.57 -19.26
C PHE A 185 -4.34 -18.03 -20.65
N ALA A 186 -3.50 -18.30 -21.66
CA ALA A 186 -3.63 -17.73 -23.00
C ALA A 186 -5.01 -17.91 -23.64
N GLY A 187 -5.73 -19.00 -23.31
CA GLY A 187 -7.09 -19.26 -23.80
C GLY A 187 -8.15 -18.22 -23.39
N PHE A 188 -7.86 -17.35 -22.42
CA PHE A 188 -8.73 -16.25 -21.99
C PHE A 188 -8.54 -14.96 -22.81
N PHE A 189 -7.43 -14.85 -23.54
CA PHE A 189 -6.97 -13.60 -24.12
C PHE A 189 -6.98 -13.63 -25.64
N VAL A 190 -7.16 -12.46 -26.26
CA VAL A 190 -7.07 -12.24 -27.71
C VAL A 190 -6.07 -11.12 -28.03
N GLU A 191 -5.70 -10.99 -29.30
CA GLU A 191 -4.85 -9.89 -29.75
C GLU A 191 -5.58 -8.53 -29.67
N PRO A 192 -4.88 -7.44 -29.27
CA PRO A 192 -5.44 -6.09 -29.26
C PRO A 192 -5.90 -5.63 -30.65
N ARG A 193 -6.89 -4.72 -30.69
CA ARG A 193 -7.47 -4.19 -31.93
C ARG A 193 -7.45 -2.66 -31.96
N GLY A 194 -6.28 -2.06 -31.77
CA GLY A 194 -6.09 -0.60 -31.84
C GLY A 194 -6.59 0.16 -30.61
N ASP A 195 -6.57 -0.49 -29.44
CA ASP A 195 -7.14 0.02 -28.18
C ASP A 195 -6.34 1.15 -27.51
N GLU A 196 -5.15 1.46 -28.03
CA GLU A 196 -4.20 2.40 -27.43
C GLU A 196 -4.71 3.85 -27.38
N GLU A 197 -5.48 4.27 -28.38
CA GLU A 197 -5.98 5.66 -28.44
C GLU A 197 -7.06 5.92 -27.38
N GLN A 198 -7.92 4.94 -27.11
CA GLN A 198 -8.93 5.03 -26.06
C GLN A 198 -8.27 5.11 -24.67
N LEU A 199 -7.26 4.26 -24.45
CA LEU A 199 -6.44 4.29 -23.24
C LEU A 199 -5.78 5.65 -23.03
N ARG A 200 -5.17 6.21 -24.08
CA ARG A 200 -4.50 7.51 -24.03
C ARG A 200 -5.47 8.64 -23.64
N LYS A 201 -6.68 8.64 -24.20
CA LYS A 201 -7.74 9.61 -23.86
C LYS A 201 -8.19 9.47 -22.41
N ALA A 202 -8.49 8.24 -21.96
CA ALA A 202 -8.92 7.97 -20.58
C ALA A 202 -7.85 8.37 -19.56
N ARG A 203 -6.59 8.01 -19.81
CA ARG A 203 -5.44 8.39 -18.98
C ARG A 203 -5.28 9.91 -18.89
N LYS A 204 -5.35 10.63 -20.01
CA LYS A 204 -5.25 12.10 -20.02
C LYS A 204 -6.38 12.74 -19.21
N ALA A 205 -7.60 12.24 -19.33
CA ALA A 205 -8.75 12.74 -18.58
C ALA A 205 -8.60 12.52 -17.07
N GLY A 206 -8.19 11.31 -16.65
CA GLY A 206 -7.95 11.00 -15.23
C GLY A 206 -6.83 11.84 -14.62
N LEU A 207 -5.71 12.00 -15.33
CA LEU A 207 -4.59 12.85 -14.89
C LEU A 207 -4.97 14.32 -14.73
N ALA A 208 -5.92 14.82 -15.52
CA ALA A 208 -6.38 16.21 -15.44
C ALA A 208 -7.23 16.49 -14.19
N ARG A 209 -7.81 15.45 -13.55
CA ARG A 209 -8.63 15.59 -12.34
C ARG A 209 -7.82 15.68 -11.05
N MET A 210 -6.52 15.34 -11.09
CA MET A 210 -5.68 15.27 -9.89
C MET A 210 -4.84 16.53 -9.69
N LYS A 211 -4.65 16.92 -8.43
CA LYS A 211 -3.71 17.98 -8.06
C LYS A 211 -2.28 17.61 -8.48
N LYS A 212 -1.51 18.61 -8.89
CA LYS A 212 -0.08 18.51 -9.16
C LYS A 212 0.63 19.46 -8.23
N LEU A 213 1.37 18.90 -7.27
CA LEU A 213 2.13 19.67 -6.30
C LEU A 213 3.62 19.57 -6.64
N ASP A 214 4.38 20.59 -6.26
CA ASP A 214 5.84 20.52 -6.30
C ASP A 214 6.36 19.93 -4.99
N VAL A 215 7.03 18.78 -5.11
CA VAL A 215 7.68 18.09 -3.98
C VAL A 215 9.20 18.03 -4.11
N SER A 216 9.79 18.66 -5.12
CA SER A 216 11.23 18.54 -5.45
C SER A 216 12.16 18.94 -4.29
N ALA A 217 11.80 19.96 -3.52
CA ALA A 217 12.56 20.46 -2.38
C ALA A 217 11.82 20.27 -1.04
N ILE A 218 10.81 19.40 -0.98
CA ILE A 218 9.93 19.30 0.20
C ILE A 218 10.70 18.83 1.44
N ALA A 219 11.63 17.88 1.28
CA ALA A 219 12.41 17.33 2.40
C ALA A 219 13.29 18.39 3.10
N ASP A 220 13.90 19.28 2.32
CA ASP A 220 14.72 20.37 2.84
C ASP A 220 13.85 21.45 3.48
N LYS A 221 12.72 21.82 2.84
CA LYS A 221 11.77 22.80 3.38
C LYS A 221 11.06 22.33 4.65
N MET A 222 10.95 21.02 4.87
CA MET A 222 10.43 20.46 6.12
C MET A 222 11.39 20.67 7.30
N ALA A 223 12.71 20.65 7.07
CA ALA A 223 13.71 20.72 8.15
C ALA A 223 13.56 21.91 9.12
N PRO A 224 13.39 23.16 8.67
CA PRO A 224 13.24 24.31 9.58
C PRO A 224 11.96 24.30 10.40
N LEU A 225 10.95 23.49 10.04
CA LEU A 225 9.68 23.38 10.76
C LEU A 225 9.77 22.47 11.98
N TYR A 226 10.92 21.85 12.25
CA TYR A 226 11.05 20.90 13.35
C TYR A 226 10.91 21.61 14.70
N GLY A 227 9.90 21.22 15.48
CA GLY A 227 9.60 21.85 16.77
C GLY A 227 8.94 23.22 16.67
N GLY A 228 8.70 23.73 15.46
CA GLY A 228 8.06 25.02 15.20
C GLY A 228 6.59 25.07 15.64
N ASP A 229 6.06 26.28 15.70
CA ASP A 229 4.67 26.61 16.03
C ASP A 229 3.66 26.21 14.96
N TYR A 230 4.10 26.07 13.70
CA TYR A 230 3.28 25.58 12.59
C TYR A 230 2.48 24.31 12.94
N TRP A 231 3.05 23.41 13.76
CA TRP A 231 2.39 22.18 14.18
C TRP A 231 1.34 22.36 15.28
N ASP A 232 1.28 23.51 15.96
CA ASP A 232 0.34 23.76 17.05
C ASP A 232 -1.11 23.77 16.56
N SER A 233 -1.39 24.47 15.46
CA SER A 233 -2.72 24.55 14.86
C SER A 233 -3.20 23.17 14.36
N ILE A 234 -2.30 22.39 13.75
CA ILE A 234 -2.59 21.04 13.24
C ILE A 234 -2.77 20.05 14.40
N GLY A 235 -1.91 20.13 15.42
CA GLY A 235 -1.97 19.29 16.62
C GLY A 235 -3.22 19.54 17.47
N LEU A 236 -3.71 20.79 17.49
CA LEU A 236 -4.97 21.16 18.15
C LEU A 236 -6.19 20.52 17.46
N LYS A 237 -6.22 20.51 16.12
CA LYS A 237 -7.28 19.86 15.32
C LYS A 237 -7.24 18.33 15.44
N CYS A 238 -6.03 17.75 15.51
CA CYS A 238 -5.85 16.31 15.47
C CYS A 238 -6.54 15.61 16.65
N LEU A 239 -7.30 14.54 16.37
CA LEU A 239 -7.89 13.69 17.41
C LEU A 239 -6.91 12.64 17.97
N GLY A 240 -5.81 12.36 17.28
CA GLY A 240 -4.89 11.28 17.65
C GLY A 240 -5.42 9.87 17.36
N CYS A 241 -6.48 9.73 16.54
CA CYS A 241 -7.16 8.44 16.30
C CYS A 241 -6.37 7.41 15.47
N GLY A 242 -5.20 7.76 14.92
CA GLY A 242 -4.35 6.82 14.17
C GLY A 242 -4.85 6.42 12.77
N ILE A 243 -6.04 6.86 12.33
CA ILE A 243 -6.63 6.43 11.04
C ILE A 243 -5.70 6.67 9.84
N CYS A 244 -4.95 7.77 9.83
CA CYS A 244 -3.99 8.10 8.77
C CYS A 244 -2.80 7.11 8.70
N THR A 245 -2.48 6.40 9.77
CA THR A 245 -1.43 5.36 9.78
C THR A 245 -1.98 4.00 9.38
N TYR A 246 -3.17 3.64 9.84
CA TYR A 246 -3.82 2.36 9.52
C TYR A 246 -4.16 2.26 8.03
N LEU A 247 -4.76 3.32 7.45
CA LEU A 247 -5.17 3.32 6.04
C LEU A 247 -4.02 3.61 5.07
N CYS A 248 -2.90 4.17 5.54
CA CYS A 248 -1.81 4.56 4.66
C CYS A 248 -1.02 3.34 4.22
N PRO A 249 -0.82 3.16 2.90
CA PRO A 249 -0.24 1.95 2.36
C PRO A 249 1.26 1.85 2.64
N THR A 250 1.94 2.97 2.86
CA THR A 250 3.37 3.05 3.19
C THR A 250 3.64 3.15 4.70
N CYS A 251 2.67 2.83 5.56
CA CYS A 251 2.88 2.82 7.02
C CYS A 251 3.15 1.42 7.52
N HIS A 252 4.19 1.32 8.34
CA HIS A 252 4.83 0.09 8.77
C HIS A 252 5.25 0.16 10.26
N CYS A 253 4.46 0.88 11.08
CA CYS A 253 4.62 0.86 12.53
C CYS A 253 3.98 -0.42 13.07
N PHE A 254 4.68 -1.14 13.94
CA PHE A 254 4.17 -2.30 14.67
C PHE A 254 4.73 -2.32 16.09
N ASP A 255 4.05 -3.07 16.93
CA ASP A 255 4.51 -3.50 18.25
C ASP A 255 4.71 -5.02 18.27
N ILE A 256 5.44 -5.52 19.27
CA ILE A 256 5.70 -6.93 19.49
C ILE A 256 5.12 -7.34 20.85
N GLY A 257 4.25 -8.33 20.83
CA GLY A 257 3.66 -8.92 22.03
C GLY A 257 3.97 -10.41 22.16
N ASP A 258 3.90 -10.90 23.39
CA ASP A 258 3.99 -12.33 23.71
C ASP A 258 2.67 -12.79 24.33
N VAL A 259 2.11 -13.89 23.83
CA VAL A 259 1.04 -14.64 24.49
C VAL A 259 1.67 -15.79 25.25
N ASN A 260 1.40 -15.88 26.56
CA ASN A 260 1.85 -16.98 27.41
C ASN A 260 0.64 -17.79 27.89
N LEU A 261 0.65 -19.08 27.62
CA LEU A 261 -0.31 -20.09 28.08
C LEU A 261 0.45 -21.19 28.86
N ASP A 262 -0.26 -22.03 29.61
CA ASP A 262 0.36 -23.01 30.52
C ASP A 262 1.29 -24.02 29.80
N GLU A 263 0.95 -24.41 28.57
CA GLU A 263 1.71 -25.40 27.77
C GLU A 263 2.62 -24.78 26.68
N GLY A 264 2.65 -23.45 26.59
CA GLY A 264 3.40 -22.74 25.55
C GLY A 264 2.82 -21.37 25.23
N GLY A 265 3.23 -20.79 24.12
CA GLY A 265 2.85 -19.44 23.75
C GLY A 265 3.36 -19.06 22.38
N GLY A 266 3.31 -17.77 22.09
CA GLY A 266 3.82 -17.26 20.84
C GLY A 266 4.14 -15.78 20.90
N ARG A 267 5.17 -15.40 20.16
CA ARG A 267 5.47 -14.00 19.88
C ARG A 267 4.76 -13.59 18.61
N PHE A 268 4.07 -12.46 18.66
CA PHE A 268 3.42 -11.88 17.49
C PHE A 268 3.84 -10.42 17.31
N ARG A 269 3.76 -9.93 16.08
CA ARG A 269 3.73 -8.50 15.80
C ARG A 269 2.32 -8.06 15.48
N CYS A 270 1.93 -6.87 15.91
CA CYS A 270 0.67 -6.25 15.53
C CYS A 270 0.88 -4.83 15.03
N TRP A 271 0.05 -4.34 14.12
CA TRP A 271 0.14 -2.96 13.68
C TRP A 271 -0.02 -2.01 14.86
N ASP A 272 0.82 -0.98 14.88
CA ASP A 272 0.72 0.10 15.84
C ASP A 272 0.79 1.45 15.10
N SER A 273 0.68 2.55 15.83
CA SER A 273 0.63 3.89 15.28
C SER A 273 1.57 4.82 16.01
N CYS A 274 2.40 5.54 15.25
CA CYS A 274 3.14 6.69 15.78
C CYS A 274 2.27 7.83 16.30
N MET A 275 0.94 7.75 16.11
CA MET A 275 -0.04 8.68 16.67
C MET A 275 -0.46 8.31 18.10
N PHE A 276 -0.13 7.11 18.60
CA PHE A 276 -0.51 6.66 19.94
C PHE A 276 0.59 6.93 20.97
N PRO A 277 0.21 7.22 22.24
CA PRO A 277 1.16 7.49 23.33
C PRO A 277 2.13 6.37 23.62
N GLU A 278 1.65 5.15 23.62
CA GLU A 278 2.40 3.96 24.02
C GLU A 278 3.51 3.61 23.02
N PHE A 279 3.30 3.84 21.72
CA PHE A 279 4.30 3.55 20.66
C PHE A 279 5.68 4.15 20.91
N THR A 280 5.76 5.22 21.70
CA THR A 280 7.02 5.97 21.93
C THR A 280 7.36 6.11 23.40
N LEU A 281 6.55 5.53 24.28
CA LEU A 281 6.79 5.54 25.72
C LEU A 281 7.99 4.63 26.02
N MET A 282 8.99 5.19 26.70
CA MET A 282 10.17 4.44 27.10
C MET A 282 9.97 3.79 28.47
N ALA A 283 10.77 2.76 28.78
CA ALA A 283 10.67 2.01 30.03
C ALA A 283 10.82 2.87 31.30
N SER A 284 11.50 4.03 31.22
CA SER A 284 11.63 4.99 32.33
C SER A 284 10.35 5.82 32.59
N GLY A 285 9.34 5.71 31.72
CA GLY A 285 8.16 6.57 31.71
C GLY A 285 8.32 7.84 30.87
N GLU A 286 9.52 8.13 30.37
CA GLU A 286 9.76 9.26 29.46
C GLU A 286 9.07 9.02 28.12
N ASN A 287 8.44 10.07 27.56
CA ASN A 287 7.83 10.01 26.23
C ASN A 287 8.33 11.19 25.38
N PRO A 288 9.18 10.95 24.37
CA PRO A 288 9.76 12.01 23.54
C PRO A 288 8.72 12.73 22.66
N ARG A 289 7.51 12.18 22.54
CA ARG A 289 6.42 12.76 21.77
C ARG A 289 5.16 12.76 22.62
N PRO A 290 5.08 13.51 23.74
CA PRO A 290 4.02 13.33 24.73
C PRO A 290 2.65 13.81 24.22
N ASN A 291 2.63 14.79 23.31
CA ASN A 291 1.42 15.51 22.89
C ASN A 291 1.09 15.32 21.40
N ARG A 292 -0.10 15.76 20.97
CA ARG A 292 -0.55 15.60 19.59
C ARG A 292 0.29 16.40 18.58
N LYS A 293 0.80 17.57 18.96
CA LYS A 293 1.73 18.40 18.15
C LYS A 293 2.94 17.58 17.70
N THR A 294 3.66 17.00 18.65
CA THR A 294 4.89 16.24 18.38
C THR A 294 4.63 14.96 17.59
N ARG A 295 3.49 14.30 17.78
CA ARG A 295 3.08 13.12 16.99
C ARG A 295 2.68 13.46 15.56
N ILE A 296 1.92 14.54 15.36
CA ILE A 296 1.51 14.95 14.00
C ILE A 296 2.70 15.48 13.20
N GLN A 297 3.61 16.20 13.86
CA GLN A 297 4.92 16.56 13.30
C GLN A 297 5.67 15.28 12.86
N GLN A 298 5.82 14.30 13.75
CA GLN A 298 6.48 13.03 13.43
C GLN A 298 5.83 12.33 12.21
N ARG A 299 4.49 12.34 12.13
CA ARG A 299 3.76 11.75 11.01
C ARG A 299 4.17 12.35 9.67
N PHE A 300 4.22 13.67 9.56
CA PHE A 300 4.52 14.34 8.29
C PHE A 300 6.02 14.39 8.00
N PHE A 301 6.86 14.59 9.02
CA PHE A 301 8.31 14.45 8.86
C PHE A 301 8.70 13.05 8.41
N HIS A 302 8.09 11.99 8.94
CA HIS A 302 8.38 10.64 8.48
C HIS A 302 8.03 10.44 7.01
N LYS A 303 6.94 11.06 6.53
CA LYS A 303 6.49 10.94 5.14
C LYS A 303 7.29 11.79 4.16
N LEU A 304 7.65 13.01 4.54
CA LEU A 304 8.17 14.03 3.63
C LEU A 304 9.66 14.33 3.82
N LYS A 305 10.28 13.86 4.91
CA LYS A 305 11.70 14.12 5.22
C LYS A 305 12.47 12.87 5.63
N TYR A 306 12.14 12.23 6.74
CA TYR A 306 13.00 11.17 7.31
C TYR A 306 13.09 9.92 6.44
N PHE A 307 12.05 9.60 5.67
CA PHE A 307 12.15 8.51 4.71
C PHE A 307 13.00 8.89 3.49
N TYR A 308 12.93 10.15 3.05
CA TYR A 308 13.76 10.69 1.98
C TYR A 308 15.23 10.73 2.37
N ASP A 309 15.55 11.26 3.56
CA ASP A 309 16.92 11.32 4.07
C ASP A 309 17.57 9.91 4.15
N ARG A 310 16.78 8.87 4.40
CA ARG A 310 17.27 7.48 4.52
C ARG A 310 17.30 6.71 3.21
N ASN A 311 16.32 6.91 2.33
CA ASN A 311 16.09 6.05 1.16
C ASN A 311 16.06 6.79 -0.18
N GLY A 312 16.16 8.13 -0.19
CA GLY A 312 16.08 8.95 -1.39
C GLY A 312 14.67 9.11 -1.99
N GLU A 313 13.64 8.62 -1.30
CA GLU A 313 12.24 8.61 -1.77
C GLU A 313 11.31 9.25 -0.74
N LEU A 314 10.16 9.77 -1.18
CA LEU A 314 9.11 10.23 -0.27
C LEU A 314 8.19 9.05 0.10
N ALA A 315 7.83 8.90 1.37
CA ALA A 315 6.97 7.79 1.82
C ALA A 315 5.47 8.07 1.61
N CYS A 316 5.08 8.80 0.57
CA CYS A 316 3.70 9.04 0.19
C CYS A 316 3.47 8.65 -1.28
N VAL A 317 2.31 8.07 -1.56
CA VAL A 317 1.92 7.63 -2.93
C VAL A 317 0.71 8.40 -3.47
N GLY A 318 0.29 9.47 -2.77
CA GLY A 318 -0.83 10.33 -3.19
C GLY A 318 -2.18 9.61 -3.33
N CYS A 319 -2.41 8.52 -2.60
CA CYS A 319 -3.66 7.72 -2.67
C CYS A 319 -4.89 8.35 -1.99
N GLY A 320 -4.75 9.50 -1.35
CA GLY A 320 -5.87 10.26 -0.77
C GLY A 320 -6.56 9.70 0.47
N ARG A 321 -6.40 8.41 0.81
CA ARG A 321 -7.11 7.75 1.94
C ARG A 321 -7.03 8.51 3.26
N CYS A 322 -5.84 9.02 3.62
CA CYS A 322 -5.66 9.74 4.87
C CYS A 322 -6.37 11.11 4.90
N ILE A 323 -6.68 11.69 3.73
CA ILE A 323 -7.45 12.93 3.60
C ILE A 323 -8.93 12.57 3.70
N ARG A 324 -9.40 11.64 2.85
CA ARG A 324 -10.79 11.19 2.75
C ARG A 324 -11.40 10.76 4.08
N TYR A 325 -10.63 10.02 4.88
CA TYR A 325 -11.13 9.45 6.14
C TYR A 325 -10.71 10.22 7.39
N CYS A 326 -10.10 11.41 7.25
CA CYS A 326 -9.78 12.21 8.42
C CYS A 326 -11.06 12.86 8.99
N PRO A 327 -11.48 12.56 10.23
CA PRO A 327 -12.72 13.13 10.80
C PRO A 327 -12.62 14.64 11.08
N VAL A 328 -11.41 15.20 10.99
CA VAL A 328 -11.11 16.62 11.26
C VAL A 328 -10.41 17.29 10.08
N ASN A 329 -10.51 16.71 8.88
CA ASN A 329 -10.06 17.28 7.61
C ASN A 329 -8.58 17.72 7.59
N ILE A 330 -7.68 16.96 8.24
CA ILE A 330 -6.24 17.17 8.07
C ILE A 330 -5.85 16.68 6.68
N ASP A 331 -5.34 17.60 5.84
CA ASP A 331 -4.98 17.34 4.46
C ASP A 331 -3.46 17.46 4.25
N ILE A 332 -2.81 16.35 3.90
CA ILE A 332 -1.37 16.35 3.59
C ILE A 332 -1.04 17.13 2.31
N SER A 333 -1.96 17.21 1.34
CA SER A 333 -1.77 17.99 0.11
C SER A 333 -1.67 19.49 0.43
N GLN A 334 -2.49 19.98 1.36
CA GLN A 334 -2.42 21.35 1.86
C GLN A 334 -1.10 21.61 2.60
N ILE A 335 -0.67 20.70 3.46
CA ILE A 335 0.62 20.82 4.17
C ILE A 335 1.78 20.91 3.15
N ILE A 336 1.76 20.05 2.11
CA ILE A 336 2.77 20.12 1.05
C ILE A 336 2.75 21.48 0.36
N GLU A 337 1.58 22.03 0.02
CA GLU A 337 1.43 23.35 -0.61
C GLU A 337 1.95 24.48 0.29
N GLU A 338 1.61 24.47 1.57
CA GLU A 338 2.03 25.48 2.56
C GLU A 338 3.54 25.46 2.79
N VAL A 339 4.12 24.27 2.91
CA VAL A 339 5.57 24.09 3.06
C VAL A 339 6.29 24.48 1.77
N ALA A 340 5.80 24.04 0.61
CA ALA A 340 6.41 24.37 -0.68
C ALA A 340 6.36 25.88 -0.98
N SER A 341 5.29 26.57 -0.61
CA SER A 341 5.12 28.02 -0.81
C SER A 341 5.78 28.88 0.27
N GLY A 342 6.36 28.27 1.32
CA GLY A 342 6.96 29.00 2.44
C GLY A 342 5.94 29.70 3.36
N LYS A 343 4.67 29.32 3.30
CA LYS A 343 3.63 29.80 4.22
C LYS A 343 3.67 29.09 5.57
N ALA A 344 4.19 27.87 5.61
CA ALA A 344 4.39 27.14 6.85
C ALA A 344 5.42 27.87 7.75
N GLY A 345 4.97 28.39 8.90
CA GLY A 345 5.83 29.12 9.86
C GLY A 345 5.89 30.64 9.69
N ASN A 346 4.96 31.24 8.92
CA ASN A 346 4.82 32.71 8.75
C ASN A 346 3.52 33.23 9.40
N ASP A 347 3.21 32.79 10.62
CA ASP A 347 2.09 33.33 11.42
C ASP A 347 2.58 34.43 12.39
#